data_AF-A0A7C6NU47-F1
#
_entry.id   AF-A0A7C6NU47-F1
#
_cell.length_a   1.000
_cell.length_b   1.000
_cell.length_c   1.000
_cell.angle_alpha   90.00
_cell.angle_beta   90.00
_cell.angle_gamma   90.00
#
_symmetry.space_group_name_H-M   'P 1'
#
loop_
_entity.id
_entity.type
_entity.pdbx_description
1 polymer ?
#
loop_
_entity_poly.entity_id
_entity_poly.type
_entity_poly.pdbx_seq_one_letter_code
_entity_poly.pdbx_strand_id
1 'polypeptide(L)'
;MNQQEANHSQIELKKAQHFANFKNGVSWFFWVAVISVINIVIRISNADSPIRFAVGFSITNWLDAHPLPILANASPRVITIVVGFAFAIVLIVFGLLARKRNRVAYLAGTLLYALDTVIAFLMRDVYAIMFHLIVLGFLVWGIINLFKLEKLEAEYPDKTEPDEIVIGPDKA
;
A
#
# COMPACT_ATOMS: atom_id res chain seq x y z
N MET A 1 -32.90 -23.55 7.75
CA MET A 1 -31.72 -22.76 8.17
C MET A 1 -32.12 -21.98 9.41
N ASN A 2 -31.47 -22.22 10.54
CA ASN A 2 -31.83 -21.53 11.78
C ASN A 2 -31.30 -20.07 11.75
N GLN A 3 -31.89 -19.17 12.52
CA GLN A 3 -31.54 -17.73 12.51
C GLN A 3 -30.10 -17.45 12.99
N GLN A 4 -29.55 -18.30 13.84
CA GLN A 4 -28.16 -18.27 14.32
C GLN A 4 -27.16 -18.69 13.23
N GLU A 5 -27.49 -19.69 12.41
CA GLU A 5 -26.70 -20.09 11.23
C GLU A 5 -26.69 -18.99 10.16
N ALA A 6 -27.84 -18.36 9.93
CA ALA A 6 -27.97 -17.22 9.01
C ALA A 6 -27.11 -16.03 9.48
N ASN A 7 -27.09 -15.73 10.78
CA ASN A 7 -26.26 -14.66 11.33
C ASN A 7 -24.76 -14.97 11.25
N HIS A 8 -24.36 -16.21 11.52
CA HIS A 8 -22.96 -16.62 11.44
C HIS A 8 -22.42 -16.52 10.02
N SER A 9 -23.14 -17.06 9.03
CA SER A 9 -22.75 -16.96 7.61
C SER A 9 -22.61 -15.51 7.12
N GLN A 10 -23.48 -14.61 7.59
CA GLN A 10 -23.37 -13.18 7.27
C GLN A 10 -22.13 -12.52 7.88
N ILE A 11 -21.73 -12.91 9.09
CA ILE A 11 -20.52 -12.39 9.75
C ILE A 11 -19.27 -12.83 8.99
N GLU A 12 -19.19 -14.10 8.62
CA GLU A 12 -18.07 -14.63 7.84
C GLU A 12 -17.96 -13.99 6.46
N LEU A 13 -19.09 -13.74 5.79
CA LEU A 13 -19.12 -12.97 4.54
C LEU A 13 -18.54 -11.55 4.73
N LYS A 14 -18.93 -10.85 5.79
CA LYS A 14 -18.42 -9.50 6.09
C LYS A 14 -16.92 -9.51 6.38
N LYS A 15 -16.42 -10.47 7.15
CA LYS A 15 -14.98 -10.65 7.40
C LYS A 15 -14.24 -10.87 6.08
N ALA A 16 -14.71 -11.80 5.24
CA ALA A 16 -14.11 -12.07 3.93
C ALA A 16 -14.10 -10.82 3.02
N GLN A 17 -15.21 -10.06 3.00
CA GLN A 17 -15.30 -8.83 2.21
C GLN A 17 -14.32 -7.76 2.70
N HIS A 18 -14.23 -7.52 4.01
CA HIS A 18 -13.27 -6.57 4.57
C HIS A 18 -11.83 -7.01 4.32
N PHE A 19 -11.54 -8.30 4.44
CA PHE A 19 -10.22 -8.84 4.12
C PHE A 19 -9.84 -8.63 2.64
N ALA A 20 -10.77 -8.89 1.71
CA ALA A 20 -10.55 -8.65 0.29
C ALA A 20 -10.28 -7.17 -0.01
N ASN A 21 -11.10 -6.27 0.55
CA ASN A 21 -10.92 -4.83 0.38
C ASN A 21 -9.60 -4.33 0.98
N PHE A 22 -9.21 -4.84 2.16
CA PHE A 22 -7.90 -4.59 2.75
C PHE A 22 -6.77 -5.00 1.80
N LYS A 23 -6.82 -6.23 1.26
CA LYS A 23 -5.82 -6.74 0.31
C LYS A 23 -5.76 -5.89 -0.97
N ASN A 24 -6.89 -5.44 -1.47
CA ASN A 24 -6.96 -4.55 -2.62
C ASN A 24 -6.29 -3.20 -2.32
N GLY A 25 -6.56 -2.60 -1.16
CA GLY A 25 -5.89 -1.37 -0.73
C GLY A 25 -4.37 -1.54 -0.58
N VAL A 26 -3.91 -2.59 0.11
CA VAL A 26 -2.47 -2.86 0.28
C VAL A 26 -1.76 -3.08 -1.05
N SER A 27 -2.45 -3.64 -2.05
CA SER A 27 -1.86 -3.92 -3.35
C SER A 27 -1.38 -2.66 -4.08
N TRP A 28 -1.93 -1.49 -3.75
CA TRP A 28 -1.52 -0.22 -4.33
C TRP A 28 -0.09 0.20 -3.98
N PHE A 29 0.46 -0.21 -2.84
CA PHE A 29 1.89 -0.01 -2.56
C PHE A 29 2.79 -0.62 -3.63
N PHE A 30 2.40 -1.78 -4.16
CA PHE A 30 3.16 -2.48 -5.20
C PHE A 30 2.88 -1.91 -6.58
N TRP A 31 1.62 -1.58 -6.89
CA TRP A 31 1.28 -0.97 -8.18
C TRP A 31 2.00 0.37 -8.38
N VAL A 32 2.03 1.22 -7.35
CA VAL A 32 2.78 2.48 -7.40
C VAL A 32 4.27 2.21 -7.63
N ALA A 33 4.87 1.28 -6.89
CA ALA A 33 6.28 0.94 -7.07
C ALA A 33 6.58 0.45 -8.50
N VAL A 34 5.73 -0.41 -9.07
CA VAL A 34 5.88 -0.91 -10.44
C VAL A 34 5.75 0.22 -11.47
N ILE A 35 4.71 1.04 -11.37
CA ILE A 35 4.50 2.18 -12.29
C ILE A 35 5.68 3.16 -12.21
N SER A 36 6.15 3.47 -11.00
CA SER A 36 7.32 4.33 -10.80
C SER A 36 8.61 3.73 -11.37
N VAL A 37 8.84 2.42 -11.21
CA VAL A 37 10.01 1.76 -11.81
C VAL A 37 9.95 1.79 -13.34
N ILE A 38 8.77 1.60 -13.94
CA ILE A 38 8.60 1.73 -15.39
C ILE A 38 9.01 3.14 -15.85
N ASN A 39 8.65 4.20 -15.12
CA ASN A 39 9.08 5.55 -15.44
C ASN A 39 10.61 5.73 -15.36
N ILE A 40 11.24 5.13 -14.35
CA ILE A 40 12.70 5.16 -14.22
C ILE A 40 13.35 4.46 -15.42
N VAL A 41 12.84 3.30 -15.83
CA VAL A 41 13.34 2.55 -16.99
C VAL A 41 13.19 3.36 -18.28
N ILE A 42 12.03 3.99 -18.52
CA ILE A 42 11.81 4.88 -19.68
C ILE A 42 12.81 6.02 -19.68
N ARG A 43 13.06 6.64 -18.51
CA ARG A 43 14.04 7.72 -18.36
C ARG A 43 15.47 7.27 -18.62
N ILE A 44 15.81 6.02 -18.34
CA ILE A 44 17.12 5.44 -18.66
C ILE A 44 17.24 5.19 -20.16
N SER A 45 16.24 4.56 -20.78
CA SER A 45 16.29 4.15 -22.19
C SER A 45 16.14 5.30 -23.18
N ASN A 46 15.30 6.29 -22.86
CA ASN A 46 15.03 7.43 -23.73
C ASN A 46 14.98 8.72 -22.89
N ALA A 47 16.14 9.33 -22.65
CA ALA A 47 16.26 10.54 -21.83
C ALA A 47 15.38 11.71 -22.35
N ASP A 48 15.28 11.81 -23.68
CA ASP A 48 14.56 12.88 -24.39
C ASP A 48 13.12 12.50 -24.76
N SER A 49 12.62 11.36 -24.25
CA SER A 49 11.26 10.92 -24.53
C SER A 49 10.26 11.99 -24.05
N PRO A 50 9.39 12.51 -24.94
CA PRO A 50 8.27 13.35 -24.55
C PRO A 50 7.19 12.52 -23.83
N ILE A 51 7.22 11.19 -23.99
CA ILE A 51 6.38 10.24 -23.28
C ILE A 51 7.03 9.99 -21.92
N ARG A 52 6.54 10.69 -20.92
CA ARG A 52 6.69 10.34 -19.50
C ARG A 52 5.29 10.02 -19.01
N PHE A 53 5.09 8.94 -18.25
CA PHE A 53 3.81 8.87 -17.53
C PHE A 53 3.80 10.07 -16.59
N ALA A 54 2.72 10.85 -16.65
CA ALA A 54 2.51 11.96 -15.74
C ALA A 54 2.26 11.51 -14.27
N VAL A 55 2.50 10.23 -14.00
CA VAL A 55 2.17 9.51 -12.79
C VAL A 55 3.35 8.63 -12.41
N GLY A 56 3.95 8.91 -11.25
CA GLY A 56 5.16 8.33 -10.69
C GLY A 56 5.49 9.03 -9.36
N PHE A 57 6.68 8.82 -8.78
CA PHE A 57 7.06 9.52 -7.55
C PHE A 57 7.35 11.01 -7.78
N SER A 58 6.66 11.86 -7.04
CA SER A 58 6.77 13.32 -7.19
C SER A 58 8.14 13.83 -6.75
N ILE A 59 8.75 13.21 -5.73
CA ILE A 59 10.10 13.52 -5.26
C ILE A 59 11.15 13.37 -6.37
N THR A 60 10.97 12.43 -7.31
CA THR A 60 11.93 12.22 -8.39
C THR A 60 11.91 13.40 -9.37
N ASN A 61 10.73 13.88 -9.74
CA ASN A 61 10.59 15.08 -10.58
C ASN A 61 11.07 16.35 -9.86
N TRP A 62 10.86 16.44 -8.54
CA TRP A 62 11.33 17.58 -7.75
C TRP A 62 12.86 17.66 -7.71
N LEU A 63 13.55 16.53 -7.50
CA LEU A 63 15.02 16.44 -7.49
C LEU A 63 15.65 16.73 -8.85
N ASP A 64 14.97 16.35 -9.94
CA ASP A 64 15.39 16.68 -11.31
C ASP A 64 15.31 18.20 -11.56
N ALA A 65 14.25 18.85 -11.07
CA ALA A 65 14.04 20.30 -11.21
C ALA A 65 14.85 21.15 -10.21
N HIS A 66 15.19 20.60 -9.03
CA HIS A 66 15.88 21.29 -7.95
C HIS A 66 17.13 20.51 -7.51
N PRO A 67 18.21 20.55 -8.30
CA PRO A 67 19.43 19.83 -7.97
C PRO A 67 20.02 20.29 -6.63
N LEU A 68 20.32 19.34 -5.76
CA LEU A 68 20.82 19.61 -4.42
C LEU A 68 22.31 20.02 -4.46
N PRO A 69 22.71 21.20 -3.93
CA PRO A 69 24.09 21.67 -3.98
C PRO A 69 25.08 20.72 -3.28
N ILE A 70 24.62 20.04 -2.22
CA ILE A 70 25.42 19.04 -1.48
C ILE A 70 25.81 17.82 -2.33
N LEU A 71 25.15 17.63 -3.47
CA LEU A 71 25.38 16.54 -4.42
C LEU A 71 25.89 17.08 -5.77
N ALA A 72 26.55 18.24 -5.80
CA ALA A 72 27.02 18.89 -7.03
C ALA A 72 27.90 18.00 -7.93
N ASN A 73 28.60 17.01 -7.35
CA ASN A 73 29.44 16.06 -8.09
C ASN A 73 28.65 14.91 -8.74
N ALA A 74 27.37 14.76 -8.41
CA ALA A 74 26.50 13.73 -8.97
C ALA A 74 25.51 14.36 -9.96
N SER A 75 25.32 13.72 -11.12
CA SER A 75 24.32 14.14 -12.08
C SER A 75 22.92 14.09 -11.46
N PRO A 76 22.07 15.14 -11.61
CA PRO A 76 20.69 15.13 -11.12
C PRO A 76 19.89 13.92 -11.60
N ARG A 77 20.20 13.42 -12.80
CA ARG A 77 19.62 12.20 -13.36
C ARG A 77 19.97 10.96 -12.54
N VAL A 78 21.22 10.81 -12.13
CA VAL A 78 21.68 9.67 -11.31
C VAL A 78 21.01 9.70 -9.94
N ILE A 79 20.94 10.88 -9.31
CA ILE A 79 20.27 11.07 -8.02
C ILE A 79 18.80 10.66 -8.13
N THR A 80 18.11 11.14 -9.16
CA THR A 80 16.71 10.85 -9.43
C THR A 80 16.44 9.35 -9.60
N ILE A 81 17.31 8.63 -10.33
CA ILE A 81 17.21 7.18 -10.52
C ILE A 81 17.41 6.44 -9.18
N VAL A 82 18.46 6.78 -8.44
CA VAL A 82 18.79 6.12 -7.17
C VAL A 82 17.67 6.33 -6.14
N VAL A 83 17.23 7.57 -5.97
CA VAL A 83 16.12 7.91 -5.06
C VAL A 83 14.83 7.22 -5.50
N GLY A 84 14.55 7.20 -6.81
CA GLY A 84 13.36 6.53 -7.34
C GLY A 84 13.32 5.03 -7.02
N PHE A 85 14.43 4.31 -7.22
CA PHE A 85 14.51 2.89 -6.84
C PHE A 85 14.44 2.69 -5.33
N ALA A 86 15.12 3.52 -4.55
CA ALA A 86 15.05 3.45 -3.09
C ALA A 86 13.61 3.63 -2.58
N PHE A 87 12.88 4.61 -3.12
CA PHE A 87 11.49 4.87 -2.76
C PHE A 87 10.56 3.71 -3.16
N ALA A 88 10.77 3.12 -4.34
CA ALA A 88 10.06 1.92 -4.76
C ALA A 88 10.27 0.75 -3.80
N ILE A 89 11.52 0.49 -3.39
CA ILE A 89 11.87 -0.57 -2.43
C ILE A 89 11.19 -0.30 -1.08
N VAL A 90 11.23 0.94 -0.59
CA VAL A 90 10.59 1.32 0.68
C VAL A 90 9.08 1.07 0.63
N LEU A 91 8.39 1.46 -0.44
CA LEU A 91 6.95 1.16 -0.58
C LEU A 91 6.68 -0.34 -0.67
N ILE A 92 7.52 -1.11 -1.36
CA ILE A 92 7.39 -2.57 -1.40
C ILE A 92 7.53 -3.16 0.00
N VAL A 93 8.52 -2.72 0.79
CA VAL A 93 8.72 -3.18 2.18
C VAL A 93 7.50 -2.85 3.03
N PHE A 94 6.99 -1.62 2.96
CA PHE A 94 5.75 -1.26 3.65
C PHE A 94 4.56 -2.11 3.20
N GLY A 95 4.42 -2.36 1.90
CA GLY A 95 3.40 -3.26 1.36
C GLY A 95 3.50 -4.68 1.89
N LEU A 96 4.72 -5.23 2.00
CA LEU A 96 4.96 -6.59 2.53
C LEU A 96 4.62 -6.68 4.02
N LEU A 97 5.00 -5.68 4.81
CA LEU A 97 4.66 -5.61 6.23
C LEU A 97 3.15 -5.37 6.43
N ALA A 98 2.55 -4.49 5.63
CA ALA A 98 1.12 -4.24 5.63
C ALA A 98 0.32 -5.49 5.27
N ARG A 99 0.78 -6.33 4.34
CA ARG A 99 0.16 -7.64 4.02
C ARG A 99 0.10 -8.59 5.21
N LYS A 100 1.02 -8.44 6.17
CA LYS A 100 1.03 -9.16 7.45
C LYS A 100 0.17 -8.48 8.52
N ARG A 101 -0.72 -7.56 8.12
CA ARG A 101 -1.61 -6.78 9.00
C ARG A 101 -0.86 -5.90 10.02
N ASN A 102 0.41 -5.57 9.74
CA ASN A 102 1.15 -4.61 10.56
C ASN A 102 0.61 -3.19 10.30
N ARG A 103 -0.23 -2.70 11.22
CA ARG A 103 -0.91 -1.39 11.12
C ARG A 103 0.08 -0.23 11.09
N VAL A 104 1.14 -0.31 11.89
CA VAL A 104 2.16 0.76 11.98
C VAL A 104 2.87 0.89 10.65
N ALA A 105 3.28 -0.22 10.05
CA ALA A 105 3.91 -0.22 8.73
C ALA A 105 2.96 0.27 7.63
N TYR A 106 1.68 -0.13 7.65
CA TYR A 106 0.67 0.36 6.72
C TYR A 106 0.56 1.89 6.81
N LEU A 107 0.34 2.41 8.03
CA LEU A 107 0.15 3.84 8.25
C LEU A 107 1.40 4.63 7.87
N ALA A 108 2.59 4.16 8.24
CA ALA A 108 3.85 4.79 7.89
C ALA A 108 4.06 4.87 6.36
N GLY A 109 3.80 3.77 5.64
CA GLY A 109 3.87 3.78 4.17
C GLY A 109 2.84 4.70 3.53
N THR A 110 1.62 4.76 4.09
CA THR A 110 0.56 5.66 3.61
C THR A 110 0.93 7.13 3.84
N LEU A 111 1.48 7.46 5.02
CA LEU A 111 1.99 8.80 5.32
C LEU A 111 3.14 9.18 4.38
N LEU A 112 4.09 8.28 4.15
CA LEU A 112 5.21 8.53 3.24
C LEU A 112 4.69 8.87 1.82
N TYR A 113 3.70 8.13 1.34
CA TYR A 113 3.07 8.42 0.05
C TYR A 113 2.25 9.72 0.05
N ALA A 114 1.60 10.05 1.17
CA ALA A 114 0.92 11.34 1.33
C ALA A 114 1.90 12.52 1.32
N LEU A 115 3.09 12.37 1.91
CA LEU A 115 4.15 13.39 1.84
C LEU A 115 4.66 13.56 0.40
N ASP A 116 4.80 12.48 -0.36
CA ASP A 116 5.13 12.58 -1.80
C ASP A 116 4.02 13.32 -2.59
N THR A 117 2.75 13.17 -2.17
CA THR A 117 1.63 13.91 -2.75
C THR A 117 1.75 15.43 -2.53
N VAL A 118 2.24 15.86 -1.36
CA VAL A 118 2.49 17.29 -1.10
C VAL A 118 3.48 17.87 -2.11
N ILE A 119 4.50 17.11 -2.50
CA ILE A 119 5.46 17.52 -3.52
C ILE A 119 4.77 17.73 -4.88
N ALA A 120 3.82 16.86 -5.25
CA ALA A 120 3.02 17.04 -6.46
C ALA A 120 2.28 18.40 -6.48
N PHE A 121 1.70 18.80 -5.33
CA PHE A 121 1.07 20.10 -5.16
C PHE A 121 2.06 21.26 -5.30
N LEU A 122 3.25 21.16 -4.70
CA LEU A 122 4.29 22.18 -4.82
C LEU A 122 4.75 22.36 -6.28
N MET A 123 4.81 21.26 -7.03
CA MET A 123 5.14 21.28 -8.46
C MET A 123 3.98 21.69 -9.37
N ARG A 124 2.76 21.83 -8.82
CA ARG A 124 1.51 22.10 -9.56
C ARG A 124 1.25 21.09 -10.68
N ASP A 125 1.70 19.85 -10.51
CA ASP A 125 1.49 18.78 -11.48
C ASP A 125 0.10 18.15 -11.26
N VAL A 126 -0.89 18.63 -12.02
CA VAL A 126 -2.29 18.22 -11.88
C VAL A 126 -2.47 16.71 -12.09
N TYR A 127 -1.74 16.12 -13.02
CA TYR A 127 -1.83 14.69 -13.32
C TYR A 127 -1.25 13.86 -12.16
N ALA A 128 -0.10 14.25 -11.64
CA ALA A 128 0.48 13.61 -10.48
C ALA A 128 -0.46 13.75 -9.27
N ILE A 129 -0.98 14.95 -9.00
CA ILE A 129 -1.92 15.20 -7.89
C ILE A 129 -3.12 14.26 -7.97
N MET A 130 -3.81 14.20 -9.12
CA MET A 130 -4.99 13.36 -9.29
C MET A 130 -4.70 11.88 -9.03
N PHE A 131 -3.62 11.36 -9.62
CA PHE A 131 -3.23 9.97 -9.42
C PHE A 131 -2.89 9.66 -7.96
N HIS A 132 -2.14 10.55 -7.30
CA HIS A 132 -1.79 10.38 -5.89
C HIS A 132 -3.03 10.38 -4.98
N LEU A 133 -4.01 11.25 -5.24
CA LEU A 133 -5.25 11.27 -4.47
C LEU A 133 -6.08 10.00 -4.67
N ILE A 134 -6.13 9.46 -5.89
CA ILE A 134 -6.80 8.17 -6.17
C ILE A 134 -6.13 7.04 -5.38
N VAL A 135 -4.81 6.94 -5.46
CA VAL A 135 -4.03 5.93 -4.74
C VAL A 135 -4.20 6.09 -3.23
N LEU A 136 -4.12 7.30 -2.70
CA LEU A 136 -4.38 7.59 -1.28
C LEU A 136 -5.78 7.15 -0.87
N GLY A 137 -6.78 7.39 -1.72
CA GLY A 137 -8.14 6.91 -1.51
C GLY A 137 -8.20 5.39 -1.32
N PHE A 138 -7.50 4.64 -2.18
CA PHE A 138 -7.44 3.18 -2.05
C PHE A 138 -6.64 2.70 -0.83
N LEU A 139 -5.54 3.37 -0.47
CA LEU A 139 -4.77 3.05 0.73
C LEU A 139 -5.58 3.31 2.02
N VAL A 140 -6.26 4.46 2.09
CA VAL A 140 -7.15 4.82 3.21
C VAL A 140 -8.33 3.85 3.28
N TRP A 141 -8.92 3.49 2.15
CA TRP A 141 -9.97 2.48 2.11
C TRP A 141 -9.47 1.13 2.62
N GLY A 142 -8.26 0.71 2.23
CA GLY A 142 -7.66 -0.53 2.70
C GLY A 142 -7.43 -0.58 4.21
N ILE A 143 -6.90 0.49 4.81
CA ILE A 143 -6.65 0.53 6.27
C ILE A 143 -7.97 0.59 7.06
N ILE A 144 -9.00 1.30 6.57
CA ILE A 144 -10.34 1.29 7.19
C ILE A 144 -10.91 -0.13 7.20
N ASN A 145 -10.77 -0.89 6.12
CA ASN A 145 -11.25 -2.26 6.05
C ASN A 145 -10.44 -3.20 6.98
N LEU A 146 -9.14 -2.94 7.19
CA LEU A 146 -8.35 -3.68 8.18
C LEU A 146 -8.91 -3.49 9.59
N PHE A 147 -9.19 -2.24 10.00
CA PHE A 147 -9.78 -1.97 11.32
C PHE A 147 -11.16 -2.62 11.49
N LYS A 148 -11.99 -2.57 10.44
CA LYS A 148 -13.32 -3.22 10.45
C LYS A 148 -13.21 -4.74 10.58
N LEU A 149 -12.26 -5.35 9.86
CA LEU A 149 -11.99 -6.79 9.94
C LEU A 149 -11.56 -7.18 11.36
N GLU A 150 -10.58 -6.48 11.92
CA GLU A 150 -10.05 -6.76 13.26
C GLU A 150 -11.11 -6.61 14.36
N LYS A 151 -11.98 -5.61 14.22
CA LYS A 151 -13.12 -5.45 15.13
C LYS A 151 -14.06 -6.65 15.05
N LEU A 152 -14.42 -7.11 13.84
CA LEU A 152 -15.30 -8.26 13.66
C LEU A 152 -14.69 -9.57 14.15
N GLU A 153 -13.39 -9.78 13.94
CA GLU A 153 -12.67 -10.94 14.47
C GLU A 153 -12.59 -10.93 16.00
N ALA A 154 -12.48 -9.76 16.62
CA ALA A 154 -12.49 -9.64 18.08
C ALA A 154 -13.91 -9.83 18.68
N GLU A 155 -14.94 -9.33 18.01
CA GLU A 155 -16.34 -9.44 18.46
C GLU A 155 -16.92 -10.85 18.22
N TYR A 156 -16.52 -11.49 17.12
CA TYR A 156 -16.94 -12.83 16.74
C TYR A 156 -15.70 -13.68 16.45
N PRO A 157 -14.97 -14.11 17.49
CA PRO A 157 -13.81 -14.98 17.31
C PRO A 157 -14.27 -16.26 16.61
N ASP A 158 -13.41 -16.76 15.72
CA ASP A 158 -13.67 -18.04 15.08
C ASP A 158 -13.75 -19.10 16.18
N LYS A 159 -14.69 -20.04 16.06
CA LYS A 159 -14.73 -21.15 17.01
C LYS A 159 -13.49 -21.97 16.72
N THR A 160 -12.45 -21.84 17.54
CA THR A 160 -11.37 -22.82 17.53
C THR A 160 -12.02 -24.21 17.60
N GLU A 161 -11.54 -25.15 16.78
CA GLU A 161 -11.84 -26.57 16.97
C GLU A 161 -11.77 -26.86 18.47
N PRO A 162 -12.75 -27.58 19.04
CA PRO A 162 -12.91 -27.68 20.48
C PRO A 162 -11.58 -28.05 21.14
N ASP A 163 -11.03 -27.11 21.93
CA ASP A 163 -10.07 -27.45 22.96
C ASP A 163 -10.79 -28.50 23.84
N GLU A 164 -10.19 -29.68 23.94
CA GLU A 164 -10.72 -30.95 24.47
C GLU A 164 -11.57 -31.79 23.51
N ILE A 165 -10.87 -32.69 22.79
CA ILE A 165 -11.35 -34.07 22.72
C ILE A 165 -11.30 -34.61 24.15
N VAL A 166 -12.39 -34.49 24.90
CA VAL A 166 -12.57 -35.27 26.14
C VAL A 166 -12.66 -36.73 25.72
N ILE A 167 -11.50 -37.40 25.69
CA ILE A 167 -11.45 -38.87 25.65
C ILE A 167 -12.00 -39.31 27.00
N GLY A 168 -13.32 -39.54 27.06
CA GLY A 168 -13.94 -40.17 28.21
C GLY A 168 -13.25 -41.51 28.47
N PRO A 169 -13.11 -41.94 29.74
CA PRO A 169 -12.39 -43.16 30.06
C PRO A 169 -13.03 -44.32 29.31
N ASP A 170 -12.19 -45.00 28.55
CA ASP A 170 -12.45 -46.33 28.02
C ASP A 170 -12.89 -47.22 29.18
N LYS A 171 -14.16 -47.62 29.16
CA LYS A 171 -14.70 -48.59 30.09
C LYS A 171 -14.01 -49.93 29.81
N ALA A 172 -12.95 -50.20 30.57
CA ALA A 172 -12.36 -51.52 30.73
C ALA A 172 -13.29 -52.43 31.56
#